data_AF-A0A6N8IWZ2-F1
#
_entry.id   AF-A0A6N8IWZ2-F1
#
_cell.length_a   1.000
_cell.length_b   1.000
_cell.length_c   1.000
_cell.angle_alpha   90.00
_cell.angle_beta   90.00
_cell.angle_gamma   90.00
#
_symmetry.space_group_name_H-M   'P 1'
#
loop_
_entity.id
_entity.type
_entity.pdbx_description
1 polymer ?
#
loop_
_entity_poly.entity_id
_entity_poly.type
_entity_poly.pdbx_seq_one_letter_code
_entity_poly.pdbx_strand_id
1 'polypeptide(L)'
;MNDRPEFQGPPPRPWWRHGYLWLVLAGPAVVVVASFVTFGIAVRGADPVVAEDYYRRGVEINRQLAQERALMPAAQARNHAATPTAQP
;
A
#
# COMPACT_ATOMS: atom_id res chain seq x y z
N MET A 1 -49.21 4.16 -56.88
CA MET A 1 -49.66 4.55 -55.52
C MET A 1 -49.33 3.39 -54.60
N ASN A 2 -48.30 3.52 -53.75
CA ASN A 2 -47.85 2.45 -52.85
C ASN A 2 -47.93 2.99 -51.42
N ASP A 3 -49.14 3.15 -50.91
CA ASP A 3 -49.41 3.70 -49.58
C ASP A 3 -49.73 2.54 -48.63
N ARG A 4 -48.69 1.90 -48.10
CA ARG A 4 -48.85 0.93 -47.01
C ARG A 4 -48.67 1.69 -45.69
N PRO A 5 -49.63 1.62 -44.77
CA PRO A 5 -49.48 2.24 -43.46
C PRO A 5 -48.37 1.49 -42.70
N GLU A 6 -47.23 2.14 -42.51
CA GLU A 6 -46.21 1.65 -41.60
C GLU A 6 -46.73 1.84 -40.17
N PHE A 7 -46.95 0.73 -39.46
CA PHE A 7 -47.28 0.77 -38.04
C PHE A 7 -46.07 1.30 -37.26
N GLN A 8 -46.08 2.60 -36.97
CA GLN A 8 -45.11 3.20 -36.06
C GLN A 8 -45.44 2.77 -34.63
N GLY A 9 -44.63 1.85 -34.10
CA GLY A 9 -44.71 1.45 -32.70
C GLY A 9 -44.32 2.60 -31.76
N PRO A 10 -44.71 2.53 -30.47
CA PRO A 10 -44.30 3.52 -29.49
C PRO A 10 -42.76 3.59 -29.38
N PRO A 11 -42.18 4.78 -29.17
CA PRO A 11 -40.74 4.94 -29.10
C PRO A 11 -40.17 4.13 -27.92
N PRO A 12 -38.98 3.51 -28.09
CA PRO A 12 -38.36 2.71 -27.05
C PRO A 12 -38.09 3.56 -25.80
N ARG A 13 -38.23 2.93 -24.63
CA ARG A 13 -37.97 3.60 -23.35
C ARG A 13 -36.47 3.89 -23.20
N PRO A 14 -36.10 5.04 -22.63
CA PRO A 14 -34.70 5.34 -22.34
C PRO A 14 -34.03 4.28 -21.46
N TRP A 15 -32.78 3.96 -21.76
CA TRP A 15 -32.05 2.86 -21.11
C TRP A 15 -31.95 3.03 -19.59
N TRP A 16 -31.71 4.24 -19.08
CA TRP A 16 -31.56 4.51 -17.64
C TRP A 16 -32.82 4.24 -16.79
N ARG A 17 -33.99 4.05 -17.42
CA ARG A 17 -35.23 3.68 -16.72
C ARG A 17 -35.31 2.19 -16.37
N HIS A 18 -34.42 1.35 -16.87
CA HIS A 18 -34.44 -0.08 -16.59
C HIS A 18 -33.66 -0.38 -15.30
N GLY A 19 -34.34 -0.90 -14.28
CA GLY A 19 -33.73 -1.19 -12.98
C GLY A 19 -32.56 -2.19 -13.02
N TYR A 20 -32.59 -3.15 -13.95
CA TYR A 20 -31.52 -4.14 -14.10
C TYR A 20 -30.19 -3.52 -14.58
N LEU A 21 -30.22 -2.40 -15.32
CA LEU A 21 -28.99 -1.69 -15.68
C LEU A 21 -28.27 -1.14 -14.46
N TRP A 22 -29.03 -0.66 -13.46
CA TRP A 22 -28.46 -0.22 -12.19
C TRP A 22 -27.90 -1.39 -11.38
N LEU A 23 -28.51 -2.58 -11.41
CA LEU A 23 -27.97 -3.77 -10.75
C LEU A 23 -26.60 -4.16 -11.33
N VAL A 24 -26.47 -4.16 -12.66
CA VAL A 24 -25.20 -4.48 -13.34
C VAL A 24 -24.15 -3.39 -13.08
N LEU A 25 -24.55 -2.12 -13.13
CA LEU A 25 -23.63 -0.99 -12.92
C LEU A 25 -23.22 -0.83 -11.45
N ALA A 26 -24.05 -1.28 -10.51
CA ALA A 26 -23.78 -1.18 -9.08
C ALA A 26 -22.52 -1.93 -8.67
N GLY A 27 -22.27 -3.13 -9.22
CA GLY A 27 -21.09 -3.94 -8.89
C GLY A 27 -19.77 -3.18 -9.14
N PRO A 28 -19.50 -2.74 -10.38
CA PRO A 28 -18.32 -1.94 -10.68
C PRO A 28 -18.28 -0.61 -9.92
N ALA A 29 -19.42 0.07 -9.77
CA ALA A 29 -19.47 1.36 -9.05
C ALA A 29 -19.04 1.21 -7.58
N VAL A 30 -19.48 0.15 -6.90
CA VAL A 30 -19.09 -0.14 -5.50
C VAL A 30 -17.58 -0.35 -5.38
N VAL A 31 -16.96 -1.08 -6.32
CA VAL A 31 -15.50 -1.32 -6.29
C VAL A 31 -14.72 -0.03 -6.49
N VAL A 32 -15.16 0.85 -7.40
CA VAL A 32 -14.54 2.17 -7.60
C VAL A 32 -14.60 2.99 -6.30
N VAL A 33 -15.77 3.07 -5.66
CA VAL A 33 -15.91 3.77 -4.37
C VAL A 33 -15.00 3.15 -3.30
N ALA A 34 -14.97 1.82 -3.19
CA ALA A 34 -14.12 1.12 -2.24
C ALA A 34 -12.63 1.44 -2.45
N SER A 35 -12.16 1.49 -3.71
CA SER A 35 -10.77 1.83 -4.02
C SER A 35 -10.38 3.24 -3.53
N PHE A 36 -11.28 4.22 -3.66
CA PHE A 36 -11.03 5.57 -3.15
C PHE A 36 -11.02 5.62 -1.62
N VAL A 37 -11.89 4.84 -0.97
CA VAL A 37 -11.88 4.70 0.50
C VAL A 37 -10.56 4.11 0.96
N THR A 38 -10.12 2.99 0.37
CA THR A 38 -8.84 2.35 0.68
C THR A 38 -7.67 3.29 0.41
N PHE A 39 -7.69 4.02 -0.71
CA PHE A 39 -6.68 5.04 -1.01
C PHE A 39 -6.65 6.13 0.06
N GLY A 40 -7.81 6.64 0.50
CA GLY A 40 -7.91 7.62 1.57
C GLY A 40 -7.33 7.12 2.89
N ILE A 41 -7.53 5.84 3.22
CA ILE A 41 -6.92 5.19 4.39
C ILE A 41 -5.41 5.12 4.22
N ALA A 42 -4.93 4.68 3.05
CA ALA A 42 -3.51 4.52 2.77
C ALA A 42 -2.73 5.85 2.86
N VAL A 43 -3.29 6.93 2.31
CA VAL A 43 -2.64 8.26 2.36
C VAL A 43 -2.59 8.82 3.78
N ARG A 44 -3.62 8.57 4.60
CA ARG A 44 -3.67 9.07 5.98
C ARG A 44 -2.89 8.20 6.97
N GLY A 45 -2.77 6.91 6.69
CA GLY A 45 -2.10 5.91 7.52
C GLY A 45 -0.67 5.61 7.09
N ALA A 46 -0.11 6.36 6.13
CA ALA A 46 1.30 6.26 5.78
C ALA A 46 2.13 6.78 6.95
N ASP A 47 2.50 5.87 7.86
CA ASP A 47 3.57 6.08 8.85
C ASP A 47 4.80 6.58 8.07
N PRO A 48 5.45 7.70 8.47
CA PRO A 48 6.60 8.25 7.76
C PRO A 48 7.56 7.15 7.33
N VAL A 49 7.69 6.98 6.01
CA VAL A 49 8.63 6.05 5.40
C VAL A 49 9.98 6.28 6.05
N VAL A 50 10.50 5.21 6.66
CA VAL A 50 11.79 5.11 7.35
C VAL A 50 12.73 6.20 6.82
N ALA A 51 12.99 7.22 7.64
CA ALA A 51 13.82 8.36 7.25
C ALA A 51 15.09 7.85 6.57
N GLU A 52 15.53 8.48 5.48
CA GLU A 52 16.75 8.09 4.74
C GLU A 52 17.97 7.91 5.66
N ASP A 53 17.96 8.59 6.80
CA ASP A 53 18.96 8.50 7.85
C ASP A 53 18.95 7.20 8.65
N TYR A 54 17.92 6.36 8.57
CA TYR A 54 17.87 5.07 9.29
C TYR A 54 18.96 4.12 8.80
N TYR A 55 19.18 4.08 7.48
CA TYR A 55 20.25 3.27 6.90
C TYR A 55 21.62 3.85 7.27
N ARG A 56 21.78 5.18 7.23
CA ARG A 56 23.01 5.86 7.64
C ARG A 56 23.32 5.61 9.12
N ARG A 57 22.31 5.72 10.00
CA ARG A 57 22.44 5.42 11.43
C ARG A 57 22.86 3.98 11.68
N GLY A 58 22.28 3.01 10.99
CA GLY A 58 22.68 1.60 11.14
C GLY A 58 24.14 1.34 10.75
N VAL A 59 24.63 1.99 9.68
CA VAL A 59 26.03 1.87 9.24
C VAL A 59 26.98 2.60 10.19
N GLU A 60 26.63 3.81 10.62
CA GLU A 60 27.44 4.62 11.54
C GLU A 60 27.58 3.96 12.92
N ILE A 61 26.51 3.37 13.45
CA ILE A 61 26.53 2.62 14.71
C ILE A 61 27.51 1.44 14.61
N ASN A 62 27.46 0.65 13.54
CA ASN A 62 28.40 -0.46 13.36
C ASN A 62 29.86 0.02 13.27
N ARG A 63 30.09 1.17 12.63
CA ARG A 63 31.42 1.76 12.50
C ARG A 63 31.96 2.26 13.84
N GLN A 64 31.12 2.90 14.65
CA GLN A 64 31.47 3.34 16.00
C GLN A 64 31.78 2.14 16.91
N LEU A 65 30.93 1.11 16.94
CA LEU A 65 31.18 -0.10 17.74
C LEU A 65 32.47 -0.82 17.31
N ALA A 66 32.77 -0.88 16.02
CA ALA A 66 34.01 -1.49 15.52
C ALA A 66 35.25 -0.69 15.95
N GLN A 67 35.17 0.65 15.92
CA GLN A 67 36.24 1.52 16.40
C GLN A 67 36.44 1.38 17.91
N GLU A 68 35.37 1.37 18.70
CA GLU A 68 35.42 1.14 20.14
C GLU A 68 36.05 -0.21 20.48
N ARG A 69 35.67 -1.28 19.78
CA ARG A 69 36.30 -2.61 19.93
C ARG A 69 37.77 -2.62 19.55
N ALA A 70 38.19 -1.84 18.55
CA ALA A 70 39.59 -1.72 18.17
C ALA A 70 40.43 -0.93 19.19
N LEU A 71 39.80 -0.03 19.94
CA LEU A 71 40.41 0.77 21.00
C LEU A 71 40.35 0.10 22.38
N MET A 72 39.60 -1.00 22.53
CA MET A 72 39.51 -1.74 23.79
C MET A 72 40.90 -2.26 24.20
N PRO A 73 41.30 -2.08 25.48
CA PRO A 73 42.54 -2.62 26.00
C PRO A 73 42.63 -4.13 25.72
N ALA A 74 43.79 -4.59 25.24
CA ALA A 74 44.00 -6.01 24.89
C ALA A 74 43.67 -6.97 26.06
N ALA A 75 43.85 -6.52 27.30
CA ALA A 75 43.46 -7.27 28.50
C ALA A 75 41.93 -7.43 28.65
N GLN A 76 41.15 -6.43 28.26
CA GLN A 76 39.69 -6.43 28.32
C GLN A 76 39.08 -7.22 27.15
N ALA A 77 39.71 -7.17 25.97
CA ALA A 77 39.31 -7.95 24.80
C ALA A 77 39.51 -9.46 24.99
N ARG A 78 40.59 -9.89 25.66
CA ARG A 78 40.86 -11.32 25.93
C ARG A 78 39.80 -11.98 26.81
N ASN A 79 39.19 -11.23 27.75
CA ASN A 79 38.17 -11.76 28.66
C ASN A 79 36.75 -11.78 28.05
N HIS A 80 36.47 -10.94 27.05
CA HIS A 80 35.15 -10.89 26.38
C HIS A 80 34.96 -11.94 25.28
N ALA A 81 36.03 -12.55 24.75
CA ALA A 81 35.94 -13.64 23.76
C ALA A 81 35.42 -14.97 24.38
N ALA A 82 35.42 -15.09 25.70
CA ALA A 82 34.98 -16.28 26.43
C ALA A 82 33.54 -16.17 26.98
N THR A 83 32.87 -15.03 26.82
CA THR A 83 31.46 -14.88 27.21
C THR A 83 30.57 -15.30 26.04
N PRO A 84 29.72 -16.34 26.16
CA PRO A 84 28.77 -16.66 25.11
C PRO A 84 27.83 -15.46 24.95
N THR A 85 27.78 -14.88 23.76
CA THR A 85 26.70 -13.97 23.36
C THR A 85 25.41 -14.77 23.48
N ALA A 86 24.66 -14.56 24.56
CA ALA A 86 23.29 -15.02 24.67
C ALA A 86 22.51 -14.35 23.52
N GLN A 87 22.22 -15.15 22.50
CA GLN A 87 21.41 -14.74 21.35
C GLN A 87 19.95 -14.67 21.82
N PRO A 88 19.25 -13.54 21.66
CA PRO A 88 17.80 -13.56 21.48
C PRO A 88 17.44 -14.04 20.07
#